data_AF-X1TED6-F1
#
_entry.id   AF-X1TED6-F1
#
_cell.length_a   1.000
_cell.length_b   1.000
_cell.length_c   1.000
_cell.angle_alpha   90.00
_cell.angle_beta   90.00
_cell.angle_gamma   90.00
#
_symmetry.space_group_name_H-M   'P 1'
#
loop_
_entity.id
_entity.type
_entity.pdbx_description
1 polymer ?
#
loop_
_entity_poly.entity_id
_entity_poly.type
_entity_poly.pdbx_seq_one_letter_code
_entity_poly.pdbx_strand_id
1 'polypeptide(L)'
;MPLPWIKMWLEALDNPKLIRLTLAERGAWWELLQLAGKCDAGGKILSGGEGLDIEEIVDALHIKTAADRQSLESMLAKMEERGSLVWNEGHILT
;
A
#
# COMPACT_ATOMS: atom_id res chain seq x y z
N MET A 1 35.53 -2.62 1.83
CA MET A 1 34.43 -1.65 1.72
C MET A 1 33.20 -2.26 2.38
N PRO A 2 32.47 -1.56 3.25
CA PRO A 2 31.20 -2.08 3.76
C PRO A 2 30.23 -2.24 2.58
N LEU A 3 29.60 -3.41 2.49
CA LEU A 3 28.58 -3.69 1.47
C LEU A 3 27.23 -3.15 1.97
N PRO A 4 26.41 -2.53 1.10
CA PRO A 4 25.06 -2.16 1.49
C PRO A 4 24.27 -3.45 1.78
N TRP A 5 23.72 -3.57 2.99
CA TRP A 5 22.83 -4.67 3.35
C TRP A 5 21.40 -4.18 3.22
N ILE A 6 20.69 -4.73 2.24
CA ILE A 6 19.25 -4.53 2.09
C ILE A 6 18.57 -5.76 2.66
N LYS A 7 17.83 -5.59 3.76
CA LYS A 7 16.94 -6.62 4.28
C LYS A 7 15.68 -6.63 3.43
N MET A 8 15.72 -7.31 2.29
CA MET A 8 14.55 -7.47 1.42
C MET A 8 13.78 -8.72 1.88
N TRP A 9 12.46 -8.59 2.06
CA TRP A 9 11.59 -9.74 2.29
C TRP A 9 11.55 -10.55 0.98
N LEU A 10 12.31 -11.65 0.92
CA LEU A 10 12.46 -12.50 -0.28
C LEU A 10 11.11 -12.94 -0.84
N GLU A 11 10.13 -13.15 0.03
CA GLU A 11 8.75 -13.54 -0.30
C GLU A 11 8.08 -12.61 -1.32
N ALA A 12 8.52 -11.35 -1.42
CA ALA A 12 7.91 -10.39 -2.33
C ALA A 12 8.42 -10.48 -3.77
N LEU A 13 9.63 -11.00 -4.00
CA LEU A 13 10.21 -11.07 -5.34
C LEU A 13 9.45 -12.07 -6.22
N ASP A 14 9.07 -13.20 -5.62
CA ASP A 14 8.38 -14.31 -6.31
C ASP A 14 6.86 -14.31 -6.08
N ASN A 15 6.33 -13.30 -5.38
CA ASN A 15 4.89 -13.23 -5.13
C ASN A 15 4.13 -12.94 -6.44
N PRO A 16 3.27 -13.86 -6.92
CA PRO A 16 2.58 -13.70 -8.20
C PRO A 16 1.64 -12.49 -8.25
N LYS A 17 1.22 -11.97 -7.09
CA LYS A 17 0.42 -10.75 -7.00
C LYS A 17 1.27 -9.49 -7.21
N LEU A 18 2.52 -9.50 -6.78
CA LEU A 18 3.45 -8.36 -6.89
C LEU A 18 4.19 -8.32 -8.22
N ILE A 19 4.51 -9.47 -8.82
CA ILE A 19 5.22 -9.50 -10.12
C ILE A 19 4.43 -8.83 -11.26
N ARG A 20 3.09 -8.80 -11.13
CA ARG A 20 2.17 -8.19 -12.12
C ARG A 20 2.02 -6.67 -11.96
N LEU A 21 2.63 -6.09 -10.92
CA LEU A 21 2.74 -4.66 -10.75
C LEU A 21 3.96 -4.11 -11.50
N THR A 22 3.84 -2.89 -12.01
CA THR A 22 4.98 -2.09 -12.50
C THR A 22 5.91 -1.73 -11.33
N LEU A 23 7.12 -1.24 -11.62
CA LEU A 23 8.04 -0.81 -10.56
C LEU A 23 7.45 0.31 -9.68
N ALA A 24 6.76 1.29 -10.29
CA ALA A 24 6.11 2.37 -9.56
C ALA A 24 4.97 1.84 -8.67
N GLU A 25 4.16 0.92 -9.19
CA GLU A 25 3.07 0.29 -8.43
C GLU A 25 3.62 -0.57 -7.28
N ARG A 26 4.73 -1.29 -7.47
CA ARG A 26 5.38 -2.02 -6.35
C ARG A 26 5.86 -1.04 -5.27
N GLY A 27 6.42 0.10 -5.68
CA GLY A 27 6.79 1.18 -4.76
C GLY A 27 5.59 1.67 -3.96
N ALA A 28 4.48 2.00 -4.63
CA ALA A 28 3.25 2.42 -3.98
C ALA A 28 2.69 1.36 -3.00
N TRP A 29 2.74 0.07 -3.37
CA TRP A 29 2.34 -1.01 -2.47
C TRP A 29 3.20 -1.08 -1.21
N TRP A 30 4.52 -0.88 -1.35
CA TRP A 30 5.43 -0.85 -0.21
C TRP A 30 5.18 0.33 0.73
N GLU A 31 4.87 1.49 0.18
CA GLU A 31 4.52 2.67 0.98
C GLU A 31 3.20 2.44 1.72
N LEU A 32 2.20 1.84 1.07
CA LEU A 32 0.93 1.50 1.69
C LEU A 32 1.09 0.47 2.83
N LEU A 33 1.93 -0.56 2.64
CA LEU A 33 2.25 -1.53 3.70
C LEU A 33 2.96 -0.87 4.89
N GLN A 34 3.86 0.08 4.64
CA GLN A 34 4.51 0.84 5.71
C GLN A 34 3.50 1.73 6.45
N LEU A 35 2.57 2.35 5.73
CA LEU A 35 1.50 3.15 6.34
C LEU A 35 0.62 2.26 7.23
N ALA A 36 0.17 1.10 6.74
CA ALA A 36 -0.58 0.13 7.53
C ALA A 36 0.20 -0.36 8.77
N GLY A 37 1.51 -0.56 8.62
CA GLY A 37 2.41 -0.88 9.74
C GLY A 37 2.50 0.23 10.79
N LYS A 38 2.48 1.50 10.38
CA LYS A 38 2.45 2.65 11.31
C LYS A 38 1.16 2.75 12.09
N CYS A 39 0.03 2.34 11.51
CA CYS A 39 -1.26 2.31 12.19
C CYS A 39 -1.34 1.22 13.28
N ASP A 40 -0.47 0.21 13.25
CA ASP A 40 -0.42 -0.93 14.18
C ASP A 40 -1.80 -1.60 14.42
N ALA A 41 -2.63 -1.62 13.38
CA ALA A 41 -4.03 -2.04 13.44
C ALA A 41 -4.30 -3.33 12.63
N GLY A 42 -3.34 -4.25 12.61
CA GLY A 42 -3.46 -5.53 11.91
C GLY A 42 -3.62 -5.39 10.39
N GLY A 43 -2.96 -4.40 9.79
CA GLY A 43 -3.05 -4.10 8.36
C GLY A 43 -4.15 -3.10 7.97
N LYS A 44 -4.98 -2.67 8.92
CA LYS A 44 -5.93 -1.57 8.69
C LYS A 44 -5.19 -0.24 8.64
N ILE A 45 -5.62 0.63 7.73
CA ILE A 45 -5.07 1.97 7.55
C ILE A 45 -6.06 2.96 8.19
N LEU A 46 -5.72 3.44 9.39
CA LEU A 46 -6.62 4.20 10.25
C LEU A 46 -5.96 5.49 10.76
N SER A 47 -6.79 6.48 11.07
CA SER A 47 -6.44 7.69 11.83
C SER A 47 -7.53 7.98 12.85
N GLY A 48 -7.17 8.14 14.12
CA GLY A 48 -8.16 8.39 15.19
C GLY A 48 -9.20 7.26 15.40
N GLY A 49 -8.97 6.07 14.84
CA GLY A 49 -9.90 4.94 14.85
C GLY A 49 -10.80 4.85 13.60
N GLU A 50 -10.77 5.86 12.72
CA GLU A 50 -11.51 5.88 11.46
C GLU A 50 -10.62 5.42 10.30
N GLY A 51 -11.24 4.78 9.30
CA GLY A 51 -10.53 4.34 8.09
C GLY A 51 -10.19 5.51 7.19
N LEU A 52 -8.95 5.58 6.73
CA LEU A 52 -8.50 6.64 5.82
C LEU A 52 -9.11 6.44 4.42
N ASP A 53 -9.61 7.53 3.84
CA ASP A 53 -10.01 7.55 2.43
C ASP A 53 -8.81 7.71 1.48
N ILE A 54 -9.06 7.70 0.17
CA ILE A 54 -8.00 7.78 -0.84
C ILE A 54 -7.23 9.10 -0.79
N GLU A 55 -7.89 10.22 -0.51
CA GLU A 55 -7.22 11.53 -0.48
C GLU A 55 -6.36 11.65 0.79
N GLU A 56 -6.83 11.10 1.91
CA GLU A 56 -6.03 11.03 3.13
C GLU A 56 -4.83 10.09 3.00
N ILE A 57 -4.99 8.94 2.30
CA ILE A 57 -3.87 8.05 1.97
C ILE A 57 -2.85 8.77 1.08
N VAL A 58 -3.30 9.48 0.04
CA VAL A 58 -2.42 10.26 -0.86
C VAL A 58 -1.61 11.29 -0.08
N ASP A 59 -2.23 11.99 0.87
CA ASP A 59 -1.51 12.98 1.69
C ASP A 59 -0.54 12.32 2.68
N ALA A 60 -0.96 11.23 3.33
CA ALA A 60 -0.12 10.46 4.25
C ALA A 60 1.11 9.84 3.58
N LEU A 61 1.00 9.47 2.30
CA LEU A 61 2.10 8.98 1.48
C LEU A 61 2.91 10.11 0.82
N HIS A 62 2.53 11.37 1.06
CA HIS A 62 3.18 12.55 0.49
C HIS A 62 3.26 12.52 -1.05
N ILE A 63 2.26 11.95 -1.71
CA ILE A 63 2.17 11.92 -3.17
C ILE A 63 1.84 13.33 -3.67
N LYS A 64 2.75 13.91 -4.48
CA LYS A 64 2.62 15.30 -4.97
C LYS A 64 2.43 15.42 -6.48
N THR A 65 2.61 14.34 -7.23
CA THR A 65 2.51 14.37 -8.70
C THR A 65 1.32 13.54 -9.18
N ALA A 66 0.76 13.95 -10.32
CA ALA A 66 -0.33 13.21 -10.96
C ALA A 66 0.10 11.80 -11.41
N ALA A 67 1.37 11.62 -11.79
CA ALA A 67 1.91 10.33 -12.21
C ALA A 67 2.03 9.35 -11.03
N ASP A 68 2.46 9.83 -9.87
CA ASP A 68 2.53 9.02 -8.65
C ASP A 68 1.12 8.67 -8.16
N ARG A 69 0.18 9.63 -8.19
CA ARG A 69 -1.24 9.39 -7.88
C ARG A 69 -1.82 8.31 -8.80
N GLN A 70 -1.60 8.42 -10.10
CA GLN A 70 -2.07 7.42 -11.07
C GLN A 70 -1.47 6.03 -10.79
N SER A 71 -0.21 5.98 -10.37
CA SER A 71 0.45 4.71 -10.01
C SER A 71 -0.15 4.10 -8.74
N LEU A 72 -0.48 4.91 -7.73
CA LEU A 72 -1.19 4.46 -6.54
C LEU A 72 -2.57 3.91 -6.90
N GLU A 73 -3.38 4.67 -7.64
CA GLU A 73 -4.75 4.27 -8.01
C GLU A 73 -4.75 2.97 -8.84
N SER A 74 -3.85 2.87 -9.82
CA SER A 74 -3.68 1.64 -10.62
C SER A 74 -3.26 0.44 -9.75
N MET A 75 -2.36 0.66 -8.78
CA MET A 75 -1.93 -0.37 -7.83
C MET A 75 -3.11 -0.83 -6.95
N LEU A 76 -3.87 0.10 -6.38
CA LEU A 76 -5.03 -0.20 -5.53
C LEU A 76 -6.06 -1.05 -6.28
N ALA A 77 -6.44 -0.64 -7.49
CA ALA A 77 -7.37 -1.39 -8.33
C ALA A 77 -6.89 -2.82 -8.62
N LYS A 78 -5.60 -3.01 -8.94
CA LYS A 78 -5.01 -4.33 -9.17
C LYS A 78 -4.96 -5.18 -7.90
N MET A 79 -4.72 -4.58 -6.74
CA MET A 79 -4.66 -5.31 -5.47
C MET A 79 -6.04 -5.70 -4.98
N GLU A 80 -7.05 -4.86 -5.22
CA GLU A 80 -8.45 -5.15 -4.97
C GLU A 80 -8.94 -6.31 -5.85
N GLU A 81 -8.71 -6.25 -7.17
CA GLU A 81 -9.04 -7.33 -8.12
C GLU A 81 -8.43 -8.68 -7.70
N ARG A 82 -7.27 -8.65 -7.05
CA ARG A 82 -6.52 -9.83 -6.60
C ARG A 82 -6.82 -10.26 -5.17
N GLY A 83 -7.79 -9.62 -4.51
CA GLY A 83 -8.18 -9.90 -3.12
C GLY A 83 -7.04 -9.70 -2.13
N SER A 84 -6.15 -8.76 -2.40
CA SER A 84 -5.03 -8.38 -1.52
C SER A 84 -5.28 -7.06 -0.78
N LEU A 85 -6.18 -6.24 -1.30
CA LEU A 85 -6.72 -5.05 -0.66
C LEU A 85 -8.25 -5.22 -0.60
N VAL A 86 -8.87 -4.79 0.50
CA VAL A 86 -10.31 -4.77 0.66
C VAL A 86 -10.69 -3.44 1.30
N TRP A 87 -11.65 -2.73 0.70
CA TRP A 87 -12.24 -1.53 1.28
C TRP A 87 -13.34 -1.90 2.29
N ASN A 88 -13.40 -1.20 3.42
CA ASN A 88 -14.47 -1.37 4.42
C ASN A 88 -15.74 -0.58 4.01
N GLU A 89 -16.21 -0.71 2.77
CA GLU A 89 -17.48 -0.10 2.40
C GLU A 89 -18.63 -0.82 3.13
N GLY A 90 -19.22 -0.13 4.12
CA GLY A 90 -20.42 -0.61 4.81
C GLY A 90 -20.19 -1.56 6.01
N HIS A 91 -18.95 -1.81 6.44
CA HIS A 91 -18.70 -2.54 7.68
C HIS A 91 -18.63 -1.59 8.88
N ILE A 92 -19.72 -1.49 9.63
CA ILE A 92 -19.70 -0.96 11.01
C ILE A 92 -18.80 -1.91 11.80
N LEU A 93 -17.66 -1.42 12.27
CA LEU A 93 -16.85 -2.10 13.28
C LEU A 93 -17.64 -2.08 14.59
N THR A 94 -18.45 -3.11 14.83
CA THR A 94 -19.01 -3.42 16.15
C THR A 94 -17.95 -4.00 17.06
#